data_AF-A0A7W4DF82-F1
#
_entry.id   AF-A0A7W4DF82-F1
#
_cell.length_a   1.000
_cell.length_b   1.000
_cell.length_c   1.000
_cell.angle_alpha   90.00
_cell.angle_beta   90.00
_cell.angle_gamma   90.00
#
_symmetry.space_group_name_H-M   'P 1'
#
loop_
_entity.id
_entity.type
_entity.pdbx_description
1 polymer ?
#
loop_
_entity_poly.entity_id
_entity_poly.type
_entity_poly.pdbx_seq_one_letter_code
_entity_poly.pdbx_strand_id
1 'polypeptide(L)'
;MNTKAAIISQPLTRPRRLDGQTLSVVDQGIGIAKQDQAKIFDRFYRSDEARTRGHSSGYGLGLAIAKVVADKNGYQLSVKSEPDQGSTFSLYF
;
A
#
# COMPACT_ATOMS: atom_id res chain seq x y z
N MET A 1 8.03 -33.32 6.19
CA MET A 1 7.58 -32.28 7.14
C MET A 1 6.87 -31.21 6.34
N ASN A 2 5.54 -31.30 6.27
CA ASN A 2 4.69 -30.41 5.48
C ASN A 2 4.05 -29.39 6.43
N THR A 3 4.46 -28.12 6.34
CA THR A 3 3.76 -27.04 7.04
C THR A 3 2.90 -26.30 6.03
N LYS A 4 1.59 -26.61 6.07
CA LYS A 4 0.54 -25.85 5.41
C LYS A 4 0.58 -24.42 5.93
N ALA A 5 1.05 -23.47 5.12
CA ALA A 5 0.86 -22.06 5.39
C ALA A 5 -0.61 -21.71 5.16
N ALA A 6 -1.21 -21.11 6.18
CA ALA A 6 -2.62 -20.75 6.24
C ALA A 6 -3.02 -19.89 5.03
N ILE A 7 -4.05 -20.36 4.33
CA ILE A 7 -4.81 -19.60 3.34
C ILE A 7 -5.57 -18.54 4.13
N ILE A 8 -4.97 -17.36 4.26
CA ILE A 8 -5.67 -16.17 4.70
C ILE A 8 -6.60 -15.80 3.54
N SER A 9 -7.90 -15.70 3.82
CA SER A 9 -8.98 -15.34 2.90
C SER A 9 -8.88 -13.88 2.41
N GLN A 10 -7.78 -13.52 1.77
CA GLN A 10 -7.73 -12.37 0.89
C GLN A 10 -8.32 -12.84 -0.45
N PRO A 11 -9.21 -12.07 -1.10
CA PRO A 11 -9.53 -12.37 -2.49
C PRO A 11 -8.20 -12.47 -3.23
N LEU A 12 -7.94 -13.63 -3.83
CA LEU A 12 -6.81 -13.85 -4.72
C LEU A 12 -7.05 -12.95 -5.94
N THR A 13 -6.71 -11.67 -5.81
CA THR A 13 -6.38 -10.84 -6.96
C THR A 13 -5.08 -11.45 -7.46
N ARG A 14 -5.19 -12.54 -8.24
CA ARG A 14 -4.17 -12.87 -9.24
C ARG A 14 -3.77 -11.52 -9.83
N PRO A 15 -2.47 -11.17 -9.94
CA PRO A 15 -2.13 -10.01 -10.73
C PRO A 15 -2.77 -10.28 -12.08
N ARG A 16 -3.90 -9.61 -12.35
CA ARG A 16 -4.44 -9.55 -13.69
C ARG A 16 -3.25 -8.96 -14.41
N ARG A 17 -2.61 -9.77 -15.25
CA ARG A 17 -1.68 -9.25 -16.23
C ARG A 17 -2.60 -8.44 -17.13
N LEU A 18 -2.88 -7.22 -16.68
CA LEU A 18 -3.34 -6.17 -17.54
C LEU A 18 -2.18 -6.08 -18.51
N ASP A 19 -2.41 -6.31 -19.80
CA ASP A 19 -1.48 -5.94 -20.86
C ASP A 19 -1.40 -4.40 -20.93
N GLY A 20 -1.16 -3.79 -19.78
CA GLY A 20 -1.47 -2.44 -19.41
C GLY A 20 -0.26 -1.76 -18.78
N GLN A 21 -0.38 -0.46 -18.58
CA GLN A 21 0.74 0.38 -18.17
C GLN A 21 0.86 0.38 -16.65
N THR A 22 2.05 0.69 -16.16
CA THR A 22 2.32 0.83 -14.72
C THR A 22 2.92 2.20 -14.45
N LEU A 23 2.30 2.95 -13.54
CA LEU A 23 2.89 4.15 -12.96
C LEU A 23 3.41 3.82 -11.57
N SER A 24 4.68 4.10 -11.30
CA SER A 24 5.28 3.88 -9.97
C SER A 24 5.88 5.16 -9.42
N VAL A 25 5.65 5.39 -8.13
CA VAL A 25 6.29 6.45 -7.34
C VAL A 25 7.19 5.79 -6.31
N VAL A 26 8.48 6.13 -6.36
CA VAL A 26 9.50 5.60 -5.46
C VAL A 26 9.96 6.71 -4.54
N ASP A 27 9.93 6.44 -3.23
CA ASP A 27 10.52 7.30 -2.21
C ASP A 27 11.65 6.56 -1.48
N GLN A 28 12.56 7.33 -0.90
CA GLN A 28 13.69 6.85 -0.07
C GLN A 28 13.48 7.18 1.41
N GLY A 29 12.22 7.24 1.85
CA GLY A 29 11.87 7.52 3.23
C GLY A 29 12.12 6.35 4.16
N ILE A 30 11.52 6.39 5.36
CA ILE A 30 11.70 5.37 6.41
C ILE A 30 11.07 4.00 6.08
N GLY A 31 10.33 3.90 4.98
CA GLY A 31 9.52 2.72 4.66
C GLY A 31 8.31 2.52 5.58
N ILE A 32 7.69 1.34 5.47
CA ILE A 32 6.43 0.99 6.12
C ILE A 32 6.50 -0.46 6.59
N ALA A 33 6.30 -0.67 7.89
CA ALA A 33 6.21 -1.99 8.49
C ALA A 33 5.13 -2.85 7.82
N LYS A 34 5.43 -4.14 7.58
CA LYS A 34 4.55 -5.07 6.85
C LYS A 34 3.11 -5.14 7.41
N GLN A 35 2.96 -5.01 8.72
CA GLN A 35 1.67 -5.02 9.41
C GLN A 35 0.78 -3.78 9.12
N ASP A 36 1.40 -2.69 8.70
CA ASP A 36 0.73 -1.42 8.41
C ASP A 36 0.38 -1.26 6.94
N GLN A 37 1.08 -1.96 6.04
CA GLN A 37 0.94 -1.83 4.58
C GLN A 37 -0.49 -2.06 4.05
N ALA A 38 -1.30 -2.88 4.74
CA ALA A 38 -2.72 -3.03 4.38
C ALA A 38 -3.58 -1.85 4.87
N LYS A 39 -3.25 -1.30 6.04
CA LYS A 39 -4.04 -0.28 6.74
C LYS A 39 -3.76 1.14 6.25
N ILE A 40 -2.62 1.40 5.60
CA ILE A 40 -2.29 2.73 5.06
C ILE A 40 -3.29 3.25 4.01
N PHE A 41 -4.14 2.38 3.47
CA PHE A 41 -5.23 2.73 2.55
C PHE A 41 -6.55 3.04 3.28
N ASP A 42 -6.61 2.82 4.59
CA ASP A 42 -7.79 3.14 5.40
C ASP A 42 -7.83 4.65 5.69
N ARG A 43 -9.04 5.20 5.69
CA ARG A 43 -9.25 6.62 6.00
C ARG A 43 -8.81 6.91 7.43
N PHE A 44 -8.08 8.01 7.61
CA PHE A 44 -7.57 8.46 8.90
C PHE A 44 -6.49 7.57 9.52
N TYR A 45 -6.07 6.49 8.84
CA TYR A 45 -5.00 5.66 9.35
C TYR A 45 -3.66 6.39 9.32
N ARG A 46 -2.90 6.24 10.40
CA ARG A 46 -1.52 6.68 10.54
C ARG A 46 -0.78 5.64 11.36
N SER A 47 0.38 5.18 10.89
CA SER A 47 1.25 4.34 11.72
C SER A 47 1.78 5.14 12.92
N ASP A 48 2.14 4.45 14.00
CA ASP A 48 2.70 5.10 15.18
C ASP A 48 3.98 5.90 14.86
N GLU A 49 4.81 5.40 13.94
CA GLU A 49 6.00 6.09 13.42
C GLU A 49 5.68 7.38 12.63
N ALA A 50 4.50 7.45 12.00
CA ALA A 50 4.01 8.66 11.35
C ALA A 50 3.37 9.64 12.36
N ARG A 51 3.04 9.18 13.58
CA ARG A 51 2.45 10.00 14.65
C ARG A 51 3.53 10.68 15.50
N THR A 52 4.64 9.98 15.76
CA THR A 52 5.77 10.50 16.56
C THR A 52 6.56 11.61 15.87
N ARG A 53 6.52 11.70 14.54
CA ARG A 53 7.34 12.66 13.79
C ARG A 53 6.89 14.12 13.83
N GLY A 54 5.79 14.47 14.52
CA GLY A 54 5.40 15.85 14.90
C GLY A 54 5.15 16.87 13.77
N HIS A 55 5.65 16.63 12.57
CA HIS A 55 5.73 17.56 11.43
C HIS A 55 4.99 17.01 10.19
N SER A 56 4.37 15.83 10.29
CA SER A 56 3.58 15.25 9.21
C SER A 56 2.22 15.95 9.17
N SER A 57 2.13 17.03 8.40
CA SER A 57 0.87 17.68 8.05
C SER A 57 0.05 16.72 7.20
N GLY A 58 -0.99 16.10 7.78
CA GLY A 58 -1.85 15.17 7.07
C GLY A 58 -2.78 14.37 7.97
N TYR A 59 -4.05 14.28 7.57
CA TYR A 59 -5.10 13.53 8.28
C TYR A 59 -5.22 12.07 7.83
N GLY A 60 -4.21 11.50 7.16
CA GLY A 60 -4.27 10.12 6.67
C GLY A 60 -5.35 9.89 5.60
N LEU A 61 -5.56 10.87 4.70
CA LEU A 61 -6.59 10.78 3.66
C LEU A 61 -6.03 10.54 2.25
N GLY A 62 -4.76 10.86 2.00
CA GLY A 62 -4.19 10.82 0.64
C GLY A 62 -4.27 9.44 -0.02
N LEU A 63 -3.69 8.42 0.62
CA LEU A 63 -3.70 7.04 0.10
C LEU A 63 -5.11 6.43 0.05
N ALA A 64 -5.96 6.77 1.01
CA ALA A 64 -7.37 6.33 1.01
C ALA A 64 -8.12 6.88 -0.21
N ILE A 65 -7.92 8.15 -0.55
CA ILE A 65 -8.51 8.76 -1.76
C ILE A 65 -7.92 8.10 -3.02
N ALA A 66 -6.60 7.91 -3.08
CA ALA A 66 -5.95 7.27 -4.21
C ALA A 66 -6.50 5.85 -4.47
N LYS A 67 -6.71 5.06 -3.41
CA LYS A 67 -7.32 3.73 -3.51
C LYS A 67 -8.73 3.78 -4.07
N VAL A 68 -9.57 4.69 -3.56
CA VAL A 68 -10.95 4.87 -4.06
C VAL A 68 -10.97 5.28 -5.54
N VAL A 69 -10.08 6.18 -5.95
CA VAL A 69 -9.97 6.60 -7.36
C VAL A 69 -9.51 5.44 -8.24
N ALA A 70 -8.50 4.69 -7.83
CA ALA A 70 -8.02 3.51 -8.56
C ALA A 70 -9.15 2.47 -8.74
N ASP A 71 -9.82 2.11 -7.63
CA ASP A 71 -10.89 1.12 -7.64
C ASP A 71 -12.06 1.53 -8.54
N LYS A 72 -12.46 2.82 -8.50
CA LYS A 72 -13.52 3.37 -9.35
C LYS A 72 -13.20 3.29 -10.84
N ASN A 73 -11.92 3.29 -11.22
CA ASN A 73 -11.49 3.16 -12.60
C ASN A 73 -11.14 1.70 -12.97
N GLY A 74 -11.31 0.74 -12.06
CA GLY A 74 -10.92 -0.66 -12.27
C GLY A 74 -9.40 -0.89 -12.24
N TYR A 75 -8.64 0.05 -11.69
CA TYR A 75 -7.19 -0.01 -11.57
C TYR A 75 -6.76 -0.65 -10.25
N GLN A 76 -5.56 -1.20 -10.22
CA GLN A 76 -4.99 -1.79 -9.02
C GLN A 76 -3.93 -0.83 -8.44
N LEU A 77 -4.08 -0.46 -7.17
CA LEU A 77 -3.03 0.24 -6.41
C LEU A 77 -2.33 -0.75 -5.48
N SER A 78 -1.00 -0.79 -5.49
CA SER A 78 -0.17 -1.63 -4.62
C SER A 78 0.95 -0.83 -3.95
N VAL A 79 1.51 -1.40 -2.89
CA VAL A 79 2.70 -0.88 -2.21
C VAL A 79 3.71 -2.01 -2.03
N LYS A 80 4.99 -1.67 -2.20
CA LYS A 80 6.14 -2.47 -1.74
C LYS A 80 6.99 -1.56 -0.88
N SER A 81 7.26 -1.98 0.35
CA SER A 81 8.07 -1.19 1.27
C SER A 81 8.75 -2.09 2.28
N GLU A 82 9.93 -1.67 2.71
CA GLU A 82 10.75 -2.26 3.76
C GLU A 82 11.19 -1.12 4.68
N PRO A 83 11.15 -1.27 6.02
CA PRO A 83 11.69 -0.28 6.93
C PRO A 83 13.12 0.11 6.56
N ASP A 84 13.43 1.41 6.63
CA ASP A 84 14.70 2.04 6.29
C ASP A 84 15.15 1.91 4.81
N GLN A 85 14.28 1.42 3.92
CA GLN A 85 14.56 1.29 2.47
C GLN A 85 13.62 2.13 1.59
N GLY A 86 12.66 2.84 2.18
CA GLY A 86 11.65 3.60 1.45
C GLY A 86 10.46 2.77 0.97
N SER A 87 9.70 3.33 0.03
CA SER A 87 8.49 2.69 -0.49
C SER A 87 8.35 2.89 -2.00
N THR A 88 7.73 1.90 -2.65
CA THR A 88 7.27 1.98 -4.03
C THR A 88 5.76 1.80 -4.05
N PHE A 89 5.03 2.80 -4.52
CA PHE A 89 3.60 2.71 -4.79
C PHE A 89 3.39 2.52 -6.29
N SER A 90 2.62 1.50 -6.69
CA SER A 90 2.40 1.18 -8.10
C SER A 90 0.91 1.16 -8.43
N LEU A 91 0.53 1.87 -9.49
CA LEU A 91 -0.80 1.85 -10.09
C LEU A 91 -0.74 1.06 -11.41
N TYR A 92 -1.60 0.06 -11.56
CA TYR A 92 -1.73 -0.77 -12.77
C TYR A 92 -3.08 -0.49 -13.44
N PHE A 93 -3.06 -0.15 -14.72
CA PHE A 93 -4.22 0.23 -15.51
C PHE A 93 -4.16 -0.27 -16.95
#